data_AF-A0A840Q6H6-F1
#
_entry.id   AF-A0A840Q6H6-F1
#
_cell.length_a   1.000
_cell.length_b   1.000
_cell.length_c   1.000
_cell.angle_alpha   90.00
_cell.angle_beta   90.00
_cell.angle_gamma   90.00
#
_symmetry.space_group_name_H-M   'P 1'
#
loop_
_entity.id
_entity.type
_entity.pdbx_description
1 polymer ?
#
loop_
_entity_poly.entity_id
_entity_poly.type
_entity_poly.pdbx_seq_one_letter_code
_entity_poly.pdbx_strand_id
1 'polypeptide(L)'
;MTLVQRRPGVGFPRSKGVLRLTGSVFDEPDPAAEPLDPAAELLDPAAELLDAVRRFRGDQVTIEQLAAALRGTTVYVAVSDEDGGFALSTGRNGELSWLAVFTSLGQMAESYRAAGRGADTVRYGMLTGAELIDECLPDLPRGTGLVLDPGGEHGTALAPVPGLVPDELAVKKGGK
;
A
#
# COMPACT_ATOMS: atom_id res chain seq x y z
N MET A 1 15.83 -10.11 -7.52
CA MET A 1 15.07 -9.14 -6.70
C MET A 1 14.82 -9.81 -5.36
N THR A 2 15.61 -9.48 -4.33
CA THR A 2 15.53 -10.16 -3.02
C THR A 2 14.33 -9.61 -2.27
N LEU A 3 13.31 -10.45 -2.08
CA LEU A 3 12.12 -10.12 -1.31
C LEU A 3 12.51 -10.13 0.17
N VAL A 4 12.50 -8.98 0.85
CA VAL A 4 12.72 -8.93 2.30
C VAL A 4 11.34 -9.03 2.94
N GLN A 5 11.09 -10.14 3.63
CA GLN A 5 9.80 -10.49 4.20
C GLN A 5 9.84 -10.35 5.71
N ARG A 6 8.95 -9.54 6.27
CA ARG A 6 8.77 -9.34 7.72
C ARG A 6 7.28 -9.46 8.06
N ARG A 7 7.01 -9.89 9.30
CA ARG A 7 5.70 -10.32 9.80
C ARG A 7 5.12 -9.17 10.64
N PRO A 8 4.27 -8.31 10.06
CA PRO A 8 3.57 -7.29 10.86
C PRO A 8 2.75 -7.95 11.98
N GLY A 9 2.62 -7.24 13.09
CA GLY A 9 2.10 -7.73 14.37
C GLY A 9 0.64 -8.25 14.36
N VAL A 10 0.20 -8.71 15.54
CA VAL A 10 -1.10 -9.35 15.78
C VAL A 10 -2.24 -8.38 15.44
N GLY A 11 -3.08 -8.73 14.46
CA GLY A 11 -4.21 -7.91 13.99
C GLY A 11 -4.15 -7.56 12.50
N PHE A 12 -3.03 -7.86 11.84
CA PHE A 12 -2.84 -7.63 10.41
C PHE A 12 -3.13 -8.89 9.55
N PRO A 13 -3.73 -8.73 8.34
CA PRO A 13 -4.49 -7.58 7.83
C PRO A 13 -5.95 -7.57 8.32
N ARG A 14 -6.60 -6.40 8.32
CA ARG A 14 -7.99 -6.18 8.75
C ARG A 14 -9.00 -7.02 7.98
N SER A 15 -8.79 -7.13 6.66
CA SER A 15 -9.49 -8.07 5.79
C SER A 15 -8.51 -8.64 4.78
N LYS A 16 -8.79 -9.86 4.31
CA LYS A 16 -7.92 -10.59 3.38
C LYS A 16 -8.74 -11.16 2.23
N GLY A 17 -8.11 -11.23 1.06
CA GLY A 17 -8.74 -11.84 -0.10
C GLY A 17 -7.73 -12.40 -1.08
N VAL A 18 -8.24 -13.11 -2.08
CA VAL A 18 -7.46 -13.64 -3.19
C VAL A 18 -7.90 -12.92 -4.46
N LEU A 19 -7.00 -12.17 -5.07
CA LEU A 19 -7.22 -11.48 -6.34
C LEU A 19 -6.80 -12.41 -7.49
N ARG A 20 -7.75 -12.84 -8.32
CA ARG A 20 -7.45 -13.56 -9.57
C ARG A 20 -7.04 -12.61 -10.68
N LEU A 21 -5.84 -12.81 -11.23
CA LEU A 21 -5.31 -12.04 -12.35
C LEU A 21 -5.90 -12.46 -13.71
N THR A 22 -6.78 -13.48 -13.75
CA THR A 22 -7.42 -13.97 -14.98
C THR A 22 -8.81 -13.39 -15.27
N GLY A 23 -9.31 -12.52 -14.40
CA GLY A 23 -10.59 -11.83 -14.60
C GLY A 23 -11.64 -12.28 -13.58
N SER A 24 -12.14 -11.30 -12.83
CA SER A 24 -13.34 -11.34 -11.98
C SER A 24 -13.55 -12.60 -11.15
N VAL A 25 -12.89 -12.69 -10.00
CA VAL A 25 -13.53 -13.23 -8.78
C VAL A 25 -13.05 -12.40 -7.60
N PHE A 26 -13.91 -11.50 -7.13
CA PHE A 26 -13.90 -10.98 -5.77
C PHE A 26 -14.55 -12.07 -4.92
N ASP A 27 -13.78 -12.83 -4.14
CA ASP A 27 -14.38 -13.80 -3.22
C ASP A 27 -14.45 -13.19 -1.81
N GLU A 28 -15.71 -13.04 -1.42
CA GLU A 28 -16.38 -12.58 -0.20
C GLU A 28 -15.74 -11.50 0.70
N PRO A 29 -16.41 -10.33 0.89
CA PRO A 29 -16.12 -9.48 2.02
C PRO A 29 -16.35 -10.27 3.31
N ASP A 30 -15.49 -10.06 4.30
CA ASP A 30 -15.72 -10.56 5.65
C ASP A 30 -17.16 -10.19 6.08
N PRO A 31 -18.01 -11.13 6.53
CA PRO A 31 -19.40 -10.83 6.90
C PRO A 31 -19.51 -9.93 8.14
N ALA A 32 -18.39 -9.61 8.82
CA ALA A 32 -18.30 -8.59 9.86
C ALA A 32 -17.72 -7.26 9.36
N ALA A 33 -17.37 -7.12 8.08
CA ALA A 33 -17.20 -5.82 7.45
C ALA A 33 -18.59 -5.18 7.37
N GLU A 34 -18.90 -4.31 8.33
CA GLU A 34 -20.10 -3.49 8.27
C GLU A 34 -20.19 -2.87 6.86
N PRO A 35 -21.36 -2.93 6.21
CA PRO A 35 -21.53 -2.32 4.90
C PRO A 35 -21.17 -0.84 5.05
N LEU A 36 -20.02 -0.46 4.47
CA LEU A 36 -19.58 0.92 4.38
C LEU A 36 -20.78 1.72 3.86
N ASP A 37 -21.26 2.65 4.68
CA ASP A 37 -22.48 3.39 4.44
C ASP A 37 -22.57 3.87 2.98
N PRO A 38 -23.72 3.71 2.29
CA PRO A 38 -23.91 4.23 0.93
C PRO A 38 -23.86 5.76 0.86
N ALA A 39 -23.70 6.45 1.99
CA ALA A 39 -23.44 7.89 2.06
C ALA A 39 -21.95 8.27 1.88
N ALA A 40 -21.03 7.29 1.79
CA ALA A 40 -19.63 7.52 1.44
C ALA A 40 -19.41 7.86 -0.05
N GLU A 41 -20.49 7.90 -0.86
CA GLU A 41 -20.51 8.30 -2.28
C GLU A 41 -20.21 9.80 -2.56
N LEU A 42 -19.72 10.58 -1.59
CA LEU A 42 -19.44 12.01 -1.81
C LEU A 42 -17.96 12.40 -1.78
N LEU A 43 -17.06 11.46 -1.47
CA LEU A 43 -15.62 11.68 -1.56
C LEU A 43 -14.94 10.31 -1.66
N ASP A 44 -14.66 9.81 -2.87
CA ASP A 44 -13.88 8.59 -3.05
C ASP A 44 -12.49 8.81 -2.40
N PRO A 45 -12.17 8.17 -1.24
CA PRO A 45 -10.93 8.47 -0.52
C PRO A 45 -9.71 8.11 -1.36
N ALA A 46 -9.82 7.08 -2.20
CA ALA A 46 -8.83 6.76 -3.20
C ALA A 46 -8.62 7.90 -4.22
N ALA A 47 -9.69 8.55 -4.69
CA ALA A 47 -9.57 9.69 -5.61
C ALA A 47 -8.95 10.90 -4.93
N GLU A 48 -9.27 11.15 -3.65
CA GLU A 48 -8.61 12.19 -2.86
C GLU A 48 -7.12 11.93 -2.68
N LEU A 49 -6.73 10.69 -2.41
CA LEU A 49 -5.32 10.31 -2.33
C LEU A 49 -4.62 10.50 -3.68
N LEU A 50 -5.25 10.10 -4.79
CA LEU A 50 -4.69 10.28 -6.13
C LEU A 50 -4.56 11.77 -6.51
N ASP A 51 -5.55 12.58 -6.15
CA ASP A 51 -5.50 14.03 -6.32
C ASP A 51 -4.43 14.67 -5.41
N ALA A 52 -4.30 14.23 -4.16
CA ALA A 52 -3.21 14.65 -3.26
C ALA A 52 -1.84 14.27 -3.83
N VAL A 53 -1.68 13.08 -4.39
CA VAL A 53 -0.46 12.64 -5.09
C VAL A 53 -0.17 13.53 -6.29
N ARG A 54 -1.18 13.84 -7.11
CA ARG A 54 -1.05 14.74 -8.27
C ARG A 54 -0.63 16.14 -7.83
N ARG A 55 -1.25 16.68 -6.79
CA ARG A 55 -0.90 17.98 -6.20
C ARG A 55 0.50 17.98 -5.60
N PHE A 56 0.91 16.89 -4.95
CA PHE A 56 2.24 16.74 -4.36
C PHE A 56 3.32 16.76 -5.45
N ARG A 57 3.08 16.05 -6.57
CA ARG A 57 3.97 16.12 -7.75
C ARG A 57 4.02 17.52 -8.39
N GLY A 58 2.96 18.30 -8.22
CA GLY A 58 2.88 19.70 -8.64
C GLY A 58 3.40 20.71 -7.62
N ASP A 59 4.02 20.26 -6.51
CA ASP A 59 4.47 21.11 -5.40
C ASP A 59 3.34 21.94 -4.73
N GLN A 60 2.09 21.49 -4.86
CA GLN A 60 0.91 22.21 -4.38
C GLN A 60 0.45 21.80 -2.98
N VAL A 61 0.84 20.61 -2.52
CA VAL A 61 0.56 20.12 -1.17
C VAL A 61 1.84 19.62 -0.51
N THR A 62 1.88 19.70 0.81
CA THR A 62 3.01 19.22 1.61
C THR A 62 2.97 17.70 1.78
N ILE A 63 4.11 17.09 2.12
CA ILE A 63 4.18 15.65 2.39
C ILE A 63 3.26 15.22 3.54
N GLU A 64 3.03 16.09 4.52
CA GLU A 64 2.13 15.85 5.65
C GLU A 64 0.67 15.80 5.23
N GLN A 65 0.26 16.67 4.28
CA GLN A 65 -1.08 16.63 3.69
C GLN A 65 -1.28 15.36 2.86
N LEU A 66 -0.27 14.96 2.09
CA LEU A 66 -0.30 13.69 1.37
C LEU A 66 -0.38 12.51 2.35
N ALA A 67 0.39 12.54 3.44
CA ALA A 67 0.36 11.51 4.46
C ALA A 67 -1.00 11.44 5.16
N ALA A 68 -1.64 12.58 5.42
CA ALA A 68 -2.99 12.63 6.00
C ALA A 68 -4.03 11.99 5.06
N ALA A 69 -3.98 12.32 3.75
CA ALA A 69 -4.84 11.70 2.75
C ALA A 69 -4.59 10.19 2.66
N LEU A 70 -3.32 9.76 2.66
CA LEU A 70 -2.94 8.35 2.68
C LEU A 70 -3.50 7.65 3.92
N ARG A 71 -3.34 8.26 5.10
CA ARG A 71 -3.81 7.70 6.38
C ARG A 71 -5.32 7.47 6.43
N GLY A 72 -6.10 8.39 5.83
CA GLY A 72 -7.56 8.28 5.73
C GLY A 72 -8.06 7.35 4.63
N THR A 73 -7.17 6.84 3.77
CA THR A 73 -7.54 6.02 2.63
C THR A 73 -7.35 4.54 2.93
N THR A 74 -8.29 3.73 2.46
CA THR A 74 -8.12 2.27 2.49
C THR A 74 -7.23 1.84 1.32
N VAL A 75 -6.21 1.05 1.63
CA VAL A 75 -5.21 0.59 0.67
C VAL A 75 -5.08 -0.92 0.66
N TYR A 76 -4.62 -1.44 -0.46
CA TYR A 76 -4.41 -2.86 -0.70
C TYR A 76 -2.92 -3.14 -0.84
N VAL A 77 -2.45 -4.18 -0.17
CA VAL A 77 -1.05 -4.63 -0.25
C VAL A 77 -1.01 -6.10 -0.58
N ALA A 78 0.03 -6.51 -1.31
CA ALA A 78 0.27 -7.91 -1.56
C ALA A 78 0.80 -8.60 -0.31
N VAL A 79 0.12 -9.65 0.12
CA VAL A 79 0.51 -10.49 1.26
C VAL A 79 0.81 -11.90 0.78
N SER A 80 1.77 -12.55 1.43
CA SER A 80 2.02 -13.98 1.25
C SER A 80 1.63 -14.74 2.52
N ASP A 81 1.04 -15.91 2.35
CA ASP A 81 0.72 -16.85 3.44
C ASP A 81 1.99 -17.63 3.77
N GLU A 82 2.47 -17.54 5.01
CA GLU A 82 3.62 -18.32 5.44
C GLU A 82 3.50 -18.69 6.92
N ASP A 83 3.57 -19.99 7.23
CA ASP A 83 3.69 -20.58 8.57
C ASP A 83 2.76 -19.94 9.63
N GLY A 84 1.46 -19.87 9.32
CA GLY A 84 0.42 -19.36 10.22
C GLY A 84 0.41 -17.84 10.40
N GLY A 85 1.15 -17.08 9.57
CA GLY A 85 1.15 -15.62 9.54
C GLY A 85 1.13 -15.02 8.14
N PHE A 86 1.03 -13.69 8.07
CA PHE A 86 1.10 -12.93 6.84
C PHE A 86 2.45 -12.21 6.72
N ALA A 87 3.04 -12.26 5.53
CA ALA A 87 4.27 -11.53 5.22
C ALA A 87 4.01 -10.48 4.13
N LEU A 88 4.44 -9.25 4.39
CA LEU A 88 4.42 -8.17 3.40
C LEU A 88 5.53 -8.38 2.37
N SER A 89 5.16 -8.25 1.10
CA SER A 89 6.10 -8.36 -0.01
C SER A 89 6.74 -7.02 -0.33
N THR A 90 7.98 -6.80 0.11
CA THR A 90 8.77 -5.63 -0.28
C THR A 90 9.70 -5.95 -1.46
N GLY A 91 9.73 -5.06 -2.45
CA GLY A 91 10.68 -5.09 -3.55
C GLY A 91 11.93 -4.30 -3.20
N ARG A 92 13.11 -4.93 -3.24
CA ARG A 92 14.37 -4.21 -3.09
C ARG A 92 14.82 -3.59 -4.40
N ASN A 93 15.08 -2.30 -4.41
CA ASN A 93 15.67 -1.57 -5.54
C ASN A 93 16.88 -0.76 -5.05
N GLY A 94 18.08 -1.28 -5.31
CA GLY A 94 19.33 -0.76 -4.74
C GLY A 94 19.43 -1.01 -3.23
N GLU A 95 19.74 0.04 -2.47
CA GLU A 95 19.86 0.00 -1.02
C GLU A 95 18.51 0.16 -0.29
N LEU A 96 17.49 0.63 -1.01
CA LEU A 96 16.15 0.88 -0.46
C LEU A 96 15.21 -0.29 -0.68
N SER A 97 14.36 -0.52 0.32
CA SER A 97 13.23 -1.44 0.22
C SER A 97 11.98 -0.63 -0.17
N TRP A 98 11.13 -1.21 -1.00
CA TRP A 98 9.92 -0.56 -1.48
C TRP A 98 8.73 -1.46 -1.28
N LEU A 99 7.71 -0.97 -0.57
CA LEU A 99 6.44 -1.65 -0.43
C LEU A 99 5.48 -1.15 -1.51
N ALA A 100 4.94 -2.07 -2.32
CA ALA A 100 3.90 -1.76 -3.29
C ALA A 100 2.55 -1.67 -2.57
N VAL A 101 1.90 -0.52 -2.72
CA VAL A 101 0.60 -0.19 -2.14
C VAL A 101 -0.33 0.21 -3.27
N PHE A 102 -1.56 -0.28 -3.23
CA PHE A 102 -2.55 -0.06 -4.29
C PHE A 102 -3.77 0.63 -3.73
N THR A 103 -4.29 1.59 -4.48
CA THR A 103 -5.54 2.29 -4.12
C THR A 103 -6.78 1.45 -4.47
N SER A 104 -6.62 0.46 -5.34
CA SER A 104 -7.70 -0.41 -5.81
C SER A 104 -7.17 -1.76 -6.28
N LEU A 105 -8.02 -2.79 -6.18
CA LEU A 105 -7.70 -4.13 -6.68
C LEU A 105 -7.50 -4.17 -8.21
N GLY A 106 -8.16 -3.28 -8.96
CA GLY A 106 -7.94 -3.12 -10.39
C GLY A 106 -6.50 -2.74 -10.72
N GLN A 107 -6.00 -1.66 -10.09
CA GLN A 107 -4.62 -1.20 -10.22
C GLN A 107 -3.62 -2.30 -9.82
N MET A 108 -3.90 -3.00 -8.71
CA MET A 108 -3.08 -4.14 -8.27
C MET A 108 -3.00 -5.23 -9.34
N ALA A 109 -4.12 -5.62 -9.93
CA ALA A 109 -4.15 -6.64 -10.97
C ALA A 109 -3.36 -6.21 -12.21
N GLU A 110 -3.52 -4.96 -12.65
CA GLU A 110 -2.80 -4.41 -13.80
C GLU A 110 -1.29 -4.35 -13.55
N SER A 111 -0.84 -3.87 -12.40
CA SER A 111 0.58 -3.84 -12.04
C SER A 111 1.21 -5.22 -12.01
N TYR A 112 0.52 -6.21 -11.43
CA TYR A 112 1.04 -7.58 -11.38
C TYR A 112 1.08 -8.24 -12.77
N ARG A 113 0.09 -7.97 -13.62
CA ARG A 113 0.10 -8.38 -15.03
C ARG A 113 1.26 -7.74 -15.79
N ALA A 114 1.44 -6.43 -15.66
CA ALA A 114 2.52 -5.68 -16.31
C ALA A 114 3.91 -6.13 -15.83
N ALA A 115 4.05 -6.49 -14.56
CA ALA A 115 5.30 -7.00 -13.99
C ALA A 115 5.65 -8.44 -14.45
N GLY A 116 4.79 -9.11 -15.22
CA GLY A 116 5.01 -10.49 -15.66
C GLY A 116 5.08 -11.50 -14.51
N ARG A 117 4.64 -11.14 -13.30
CA ARG A 117 4.54 -12.05 -12.16
C ARG A 117 3.27 -12.89 -12.35
N GLY A 118 3.40 -13.91 -13.20
CA GLY A 118 2.35 -14.84 -13.61
C GLY A 118 1.88 -15.80 -12.51
N ALA A 119 1.52 -15.29 -11.33
CA ALA A 119 0.66 -16.04 -10.42
C ALA A 119 -0.79 -15.82 -10.87
N ASP A 120 -1.54 -16.90 -11.16
CA ASP A 120 -2.97 -16.81 -11.51
C ASP A 120 -3.78 -16.09 -10.41
N THR A 121 -3.28 -16.17 -9.17
CA THR A 121 -3.85 -15.56 -7.97
C THR A 121 -2.78 -14.79 -7.18
N VAL A 122 -3.14 -13.61 -6.67
CA VAL A 122 -2.32 -12.83 -5.73
C VAL A 122 -3.14 -12.62 -4.46
N ARG A 123 -2.59 -12.99 -3.31
CA ARG A 123 -3.24 -12.69 -2.03
C ARG A 123 -3.03 -11.22 -1.69
N TYR A 124 -4.08 -10.57 -1.21
CA TYR A 124 -4.04 -9.18 -0.79
C TYR A 124 -4.58 -9.03 0.64
N GLY A 125 -4.02 -8.06 1.34
CA GLY A 125 -4.55 -7.53 2.59
C GLY A 125 -5.15 -6.16 2.34
N MET A 126 -6.30 -5.89 2.95
CA MET A 126 -6.94 -4.59 3.02
C MET A 126 -6.64 -3.98 4.39
N LEU A 127 -6.16 -2.74 4.40
CA LEU A 127 -5.82 -2.01 5.60
C LEU A 127 -6.01 -0.51 5.39
N THR A 128 -6.18 0.21 6.49
CA THR A 128 -6.15 1.68 6.44
C THR A 128 -4.72 2.17 6.25
N GLY A 129 -4.51 3.28 5.54
CA GLY A 129 -3.18 3.86 5.41
C GLY A 129 -2.56 4.26 6.75
N ALA A 130 -3.37 4.56 7.77
CA ALA A 130 -2.91 4.72 9.15
C ALA A 130 -2.27 3.43 9.69
N GLU A 131 -2.95 2.29 9.59
CA GLU A 131 -2.39 0.99 10.01
C GLU A 131 -1.14 0.63 9.17
N LEU A 132 -1.12 1.00 7.89
CA LEU A 132 0.05 0.79 7.05
C LEU A 132 1.28 1.55 7.59
N ILE A 133 1.08 2.82 7.93
CA ILE A 133 2.17 3.71 8.33
C ILE A 133 2.59 3.48 9.78
N ASP A 134 1.62 3.24 10.66
CA ASP A 134 1.83 3.21 12.10
C ASP A 134 2.06 1.77 12.62
N GLU A 135 1.56 0.72 11.94
CA GLU A 135 1.74 -0.68 12.38
C GLU A 135 2.60 -1.52 11.42
N CYS A 136 2.42 -1.36 10.10
CA CYS A 136 3.13 -2.20 9.13
C CYS A 136 4.55 -1.71 8.86
N LEU A 137 4.71 -0.41 8.58
CA LEU A 137 6.01 0.19 8.29
C LEU A 137 7.06 -0.01 9.39
N PRO A 138 6.76 0.08 10.70
CA PRO A 138 7.77 -0.16 11.75
C PRO A 138 8.27 -1.61 11.81
N ASP A 139 7.51 -2.58 11.32
CA ASP A 139 7.97 -3.98 11.24
C ASP A 139 8.86 -4.25 10.01
N LEU A 140 8.78 -3.37 9.00
CA LEU A 140 9.57 -3.44 7.78
C LEU A 140 11.01 -2.94 8.00
N PRO A 141 11.97 -3.35 7.14
CA PRO A 141 13.34 -2.89 7.24
C PRO A 141 13.41 -1.35 7.20
N ARG A 142 14.29 -0.77 8.03
CA ARG A 142 14.50 0.68 8.07
C ARG A 142 14.79 1.24 6.68
N GLY A 143 14.16 2.37 6.38
CA GLY A 143 14.24 2.99 5.05
C GLY A 143 13.41 2.29 3.98
N THR A 144 12.34 1.60 4.37
CA THR A 144 11.33 1.13 3.42
C THR A 144 10.47 2.29 2.93
N GLY A 145 10.56 2.60 1.64
CA GLY A 145 9.66 3.53 0.97
C GLY A 145 8.36 2.88 0.54
N LEU A 146 7.37 3.69 0.20
CA LEU A 146 6.08 3.26 -0.34
C LEU A 146 6.06 3.54 -1.83
N VAL A 147 5.51 2.63 -2.62
CA VAL A 147 5.20 2.88 -4.04
C VAL A 147 3.71 2.70 -4.20
N LEU A 148 3.03 3.82 -4.44
CA LEU A 148 1.60 3.84 -4.69
C LEU A 148 1.34 3.55 -6.16
N ASP A 149 0.46 2.59 -6.45
CA ASP A 149 0.05 2.13 -7.79
C ASP A 149 1.22 1.98 -8.79
N PRO A 150 2.22 1.12 -8.50
CA PRO A 150 3.38 0.94 -9.36
C PRO A 150 3.02 0.54 -10.79
N GLY A 151 3.29 1.41 -11.77
CA GLY A 151 2.96 1.15 -13.18
C GLY A 151 1.59 1.67 -13.61
N GLY A 152 0.80 2.26 -12.70
CA GLY A 152 -0.38 3.05 -13.03
C GLY A 152 -0.02 4.48 -13.49
N GLU A 153 -0.99 5.18 -14.09
CA GLU A 153 -0.81 6.57 -14.59
C GLU A 153 -0.33 7.55 -13.49
N HIS A 154 -0.77 7.33 -12.25
CA HIS A 154 -0.41 8.14 -11.09
C HIS A 154 0.60 7.46 -10.16
N GLY A 155 1.27 6.41 -10.64
CA GLY A 155 2.23 5.64 -9.87
C GLY A 155 3.30 6.53 -9.26
N THR A 156 3.39 6.56 -7.94
CA THR A 156 4.26 7.49 -7.20
C THR A 156 5.07 6.77 -6.15
N ALA A 157 6.39 6.88 -6.26
CA ALA A 157 7.33 6.41 -5.27
C ALA A 157 7.49 7.48 -4.18
N LEU A 158 7.05 7.17 -2.98
CA LEU A 158 7.15 7.99 -1.79
C LEU A 158 8.32 7.49 -0.94
N ALA A 159 9.40 8.26 -0.97
CA ALA A 159 10.56 7.97 -0.13
C ALA A 159 10.16 8.06 1.36
N PRO A 160 10.80 7.26 2.24
CA PRO A 160 10.54 7.30 3.68
C PRO A 160 11.13 8.59 4.27
N VAL A 161 10.38 9.68 4.18
CA VAL A 161 10.79 11.01 4.66
C VAL A 161 10.00 11.39 5.92
N PRO A 162 10.56 12.26 6.78
CA PRO A 162 9.82 12.75 7.94
C PRO A 162 8.52 13.44 7.48
N GLY A 163 7.43 13.15 8.19
CA GLY A 163 6.07 13.61 7.83
C GLY A 163 5.25 12.59 7.03
N LEU A 164 5.90 11.65 6.34
CA LEU A 164 5.22 10.50 5.70
C LEU A 164 5.27 9.24 6.57
N VAL A 165 6.44 8.95 7.12
CA VAL A 165 6.69 7.79 7.99
C VAL A 165 7.07 8.26 9.39
N PRO A 166 6.91 7.42 10.43
CA PRO A 166 7.44 7.68 11.76
C PRO A 166 8.92 8.09 11.70
N ASP A 167 9.34 9.05 12.54
CA ASP A 167 10.70 9.64 12.49
C ASP A 167 11.80 8.58 12.62
N GLU A 168 11.51 7.48 13.33
CA GLU A 168 12.42 6.33 13.52
C GLU A 168 12.71 5.52 12.24
N LEU A 169 11.85 5.65 11.23
CA LEU A 169 11.95 5.01 9.92
C LEU A 169 12.32 6.00 8.82
N ALA A 170 12.17 7.30 9.10
CA ALA A 170 12.47 8.36 8.17
C ALA A 170 13.96 8.37 7.84
N VAL A 171 14.27 8.16 6.56
CA VAL A 171 15.61 8.39 6.03
C VAL A 171 15.73 9.89 5.83
N LYS A 172 16.48 10.56 6.72
CA LYS A 172 16.95 11.91 6.43
C LYS A 172 17.68 11.85 5.11
N LYS A 173 17.15 12.56 4.11
CA LYS A 173 17.86 12.80 2.85
C LYS A 173 19.22 13.37 3.25
N GLY A 174 20.27 12.57 3.11
CA GLY A 174 21.64 13.03 3.29
C GLY A 174 21.78 14.30 2.44
N GLY A 175 22.13 15.38 3.11
CA GLY A 175 22.24 16.70 2.48
C GLY A 175 23.08 16.61 1.22
N LYS A 176 22.70 17.41 0.22
CA LYS A 176 23.68 17.92 -0.72
C LYS A 176 23.90 19.38 -0.39
#